data_AF-A0A662H448-F1
#
_entry.id   AF-A0A662H448-F1
#
_cell.length_a   1.000
_cell.length_b   1.000
_cell.length_c   1.000
_cell.angle_alpha   90.00
_cell.angle_beta   90.00
_cell.angle_gamma   90.00
#
_symmetry.space_group_name_H-M   'P 1'
#
loop_
_entity.id
_entity.type
_entity.pdbx_description
1 polymer ?
#
loop_
_entity_poly.entity_id
_entity_poly.type
_entity_poly.pdbx_seq_one_letter_code
_entity_poly.pdbx_strand_id
1 'polypeptide(L)'
;MRTRDKILVVVILALVLAIGLIMCLREGGGPGNRERSAFPNIKVAVQYRYVTDGGVMNRSVDDVIETFKDLGVDFIFQGWMTQKPCPDRCSDLPPRKAEKCKLLGRSYEHLRMAISKIKKELPNIIFCGGTQAEFLY
;
A
#
# COMPACT_ATOMS: atom_id res chain seq x y z
N MET A 1 -54.94 -28.37 11.63
CA MET A 1 -54.55 -27.02 12.07
C MET A 1 -55.74 -26.09 11.99
N ARG A 2 -56.12 -25.49 13.11
CA ARG A 2 -57.21 -24.52 13.20
C ARG A 2 -56.80 -23.25 12.44
N THR A 3 -57.75 -22.52 11.88
CA THR A 3 -57.48 -21.23 11.19
C THR A 3 -56.63 -20.27 12.03
N ARG A 4 -56.80 -20.30 13.35
CA ARG A 4 -56.01 -19.55 14.33
C ARG A 4 -54.53 -19.94 14.36
N ASP A 5 -54.20 -21.21 14.14
CA ASP A 5 -52.82 -21.71 14.13
C ASP A 5 -52.10 -21.28 12.84
N LYS A 6 -52.82 -21.22 11.71
CA LYS A 6 -52.28 -20.73 10.43
C LYS A 6 -51.96 -19.24 10.50
N ILE A 7 -52.83 -18.45 11.12
CA ILE A 7 -52.62 -17.01 11.34
C ILE A 7 -51.39 -16.79 12.22
N LEU A 8 -51.24 -17.55 13.30
CA LEU A 8 -50.11 -17.44 14.21
C LEU A 8 -48.77 -17.71 13.50
N VAL A 9 -48.70 -18.74 12.67
CA VAL A 9 -47.48 -19.08 11.91
C VAL A 9 -47.10 -17.97 10.92
N VAL A 10 -48.08 -17.39 10.22
CA VAL A 10 -47.83 -16.28 9.27
C VAL A 10 -47.30 -15.03 9.99
N VAL A 11 -47.86 -14.70 11.16
CA VAL A 11 -47.40 -13.55 11.95
C VAL A 11 -45.96 -13.76 12.44
N ILE A 12 -45.62 -14.96 12.91
CA ILE A 12 -44.25 -15.28 13.35
C ILE A 12 -43.27 -15.17 12.18
N LEU A 13 -43.63 -15.70 11.00
CA LEU A 13 -42.76 -15.65 9.82
C LEU A 13 -42.52 -14.19 9.36
N ALA A 14 -43.56 -13.36 9.39
CA ALA A 14 -43.44 -11.94 9.06
C ALA A 14 -42.53 -11.18 10.04
N LEU A 15 -42.60 -11.49 11.33
CA LEU A 15 -41.72 -10.90 12.35
C LEU A 15 -40.26 -11.31 12.15
N VAL A 16 -39.99 -12.58 11.87
CA VAL A 16 -38.63 -13.07 11.61
C VAL A 16 -38.04 -12.38 10.37
N LEU A 17 -38.83 -12.25 9.29
CA LEU A 17 -38.41 -11.54 8.09
C LEU A 17 -38.15 -10.06 8.36
N ALA A 18 -39.00 -9.39 9.13
CA ALA A 18 -38.81 -7.99 9.50
C ALA A 18 -37.55 -7.76 10.34
N ILE A 19 -37.28 -8.63 11.33
CA ILE A 19 -36.07 -8.56 12.15
C ILE A 19 -34.82 -8.83 11.31
N GLY A 20 -34.87 -9.81 10.41
CA GLY A 20 -33.80 -10.08 9.45
C GLY A 20 -33.52 -8.87 8.55
N LEU A 21 -34.57 -8.21 8.04
CA LEU A 21 -34.43 -7.00 7.24
C LEU A 21 -33.81 -5.85 8.03
N ILE A 22 -34.25 -5.64 9.28
CA ILE A 22 -33.70 -4.60 10.17
C ILE A 22 -32.22 -4.87 10.47
N MET A 23 -31.84 -6.13 10.71
CA MET A 23 -30.44 -6.53 10.91
C MET A 23 -29.59 -6.27 9.66
N CYS A 24 -30.08 -6.63 8.47
CA CYS A 24 -29.40 -6.34 7.21
C CYS A 24 -29.28 -4.82 6.93
N LEU A 25 -30.31 -4.04 7.27
CA LEU A 25 -30.27 -2.58 7.13
C LEU A 25 -29.36 -1.91 8.17
N ARG A 26 -29.15 -2.53 9.34
CA ARG A 26 -28.30 -1.99 10.42
C ARG A 26 -26.80 -2.18 10.15
N GLU A 27 -26.40 -3.16 9.34
CA GLU A 27 -25.02 -3.25 8.84
C GLU A 27 -24.68 -2.15 7.81
N GLY A 28 -25.70 -1.48 7.26
CA GLY A 28 -25.57 -0.36 6.34
C GLY A 28 -25.64 1.01 7.04
N GLY A 29 -24.62 1.37 7.82
CA GLY A 29 -24.35 2.78 8.12
C GLY A 29 -24.87 3.32 9.45
N GLY A 30 -24.16 3.03 10.53
CA GLY A 30 -24.05 4.02 11.60
C GLY A 30 -23.23 5.21 11.11
N PRO A 31 -23.55 6.47 11.50
CA PRO A 31 -22.67 7.60 11.29
C PRO A 31 -21.51 7.47 12.28
N GLY A 32 -20.63 6.51 12.01
CA GLY A 32 -19.30 6.55 12.55
C GLY A 32 -18.67 7.82 12.01
N ASN A 33 -18.35 8.74 12.90
CA ASN A 33 -17.54 9.91 12.62
C ASN A 33 -16.11 9.44 12.30
N ARG A 34 -15.97 8.64 11.23
CA ARG A 34 -14.70 8.46 10.55
C ARG A 34 -14.53 9.79 9.86
N GLU A 35 -13.63 10.63 10.38
CA GLU A 35 -12.90 11.53 9.49
C GLU A 35 -12.42 10.65 8.35
N ARG A 36 -13.13 10.69 7.22
CA ARG A 36 -12.57 10.24 5.96
C ARG A 36 -11.42 11.21 5.76
N SER A 37 -10.22 10.80 6.18
CA SER A 37 -9.01 11.46 5.72
C SER A 37 -9.09 11.40 4.21
N ALA A 38 -9.54 12.49 3.58
CA ALA A 38 -9.66 12.56 2.14
C ALA A 38 -8.26 12.26 1.62
N PHE A 39 -8.14 11.21 0.83
CA PHE A 39 -6.86 10.88 0.22
C PHE A 39 -6.36 12.15 -0.50
N PRO A 40 -5.08 12.54 -0.38
CA PRO A 40 -4.57 13.71 -1.06
C PRO A 40 -4.96 13.64 -2.54
N ASN A 41 -5.35 14.78 -3.12
CA ASN A 41 -5.72 14.84 -4.53
C ASN A 41 -4.48 14.56 -5.40
N ILE A 42 -4.27 13.29 -5.75
CA ILE A 42 -3.14 12.81 -6.57
C ILE A 42 -3.40 13.23 -8.02
N LYS A 43 -2.57 14.14 -8.56
CA LYS A 43 -2.65 14.56 -9.97
C LYS A 43 -1.68 13.77 -10.83
N VAL A 44 -0.48 13.50 -10.32
CA VAL A 44 0.56 12.77 -11.05
C VAL A 44 1.01 11.55 -10.27
N ALA A 45 0.73 10.37 -10.82
CA ALA A 45 1.19 9.09 -10.32
C ALA A 45 2.21 8.48 -11.30
N VAL A 46 3.35 8.02 -10.79
CA VAL A 46 4.39 7.37 -11.61
C VAL A 46 4.69 5.98 -11.08
N GLN A 47 4.91 5.03 -11.99
CA GLN A 47 5.58 3.79 -11.64
C GLN A 47 7.09 4.03 -11.74
N TYR A 48 7.81 3.93 -10.62
CA TYR A 48 9.25 4.13 -10.60
C TYR A 48 9.94 2.96 -9.93
N ARG A 49 10.39 2.00 -10.72
CA ARG A 49 11.04 0.81 -10.19
C ARG A 49 12.44 1.15 -9.69
N TYR A 50 12.63 0.98 -8.38
CA TYR A 50 13.91 1.10 -7.67
C TYR A 50 14.50 2.52 -7.63
N VAL A 51 14.09 3.29 -6.61
CA VAL A 51 14.71 4.59 -6.32
C VAL A 51 16.17 4.47 -5.84
N THR A 52 16.62 3.27 -5.47
CA THR A 52 17.96 3.02 -4.92
C THR A 52 18.95 2.36 -5.89
N ASP A 53 18.53 1.90 -7.08
CA ASP A 53 19.38 1.09 -7.97
C ASP A 53 20.34 1.89 -8.84
N GLY A 54 20.43 3.20 -8.61
CA GLY A 54 21.08 4.11 -9.53
C GLY A 54 22.58 3.87 -9.71
N GLY A 55 23.24 3.09 -8.85
CA GLY A 55 24.61 2.60 -9.07
C GLY A 55 24.79 1.82 -10.39
N VAL A 56 23.73 1.19 -10.92
CA VAL A 56 23.76 0.48 -12.21
C VAL A 56 23.73 1.45 -13.40
N MET A 57 23.12 2.62 -13.23
CA MET A 57 22.86 3.60 -14.29
C MET A 57 23.59 4.93 -14.06
N ASN A 58 24.55 4.97 -13.12
CA ASN A 58 25.22 6.19 -12.65
C ASN A 58 24.23 7.31 -12.30
N ARG A 59 23.17 6.95 -11.58
CA ARG A 59 22.08 7.82 -11.13
C ARG A 59 22.10 7.91 -9.62
N SER A 60 22.10 9.10 -9.07
CA SER A 60 22.00 9.32 -7.63
C SER A 60 20.55 9.32 -7.17
N VAL A 61 20.29 9.33 -5.84
CA VAL A 61 18.95 9.59 -5.30
C VAL A 61 18.49 11.02 -5.60
N ASP A 62 19.43 11.97 -5.72
CA ASP A 62 19.11 13.37 -6.02
C ASP A 62 18.55 13.54 -7.43
N ASP A 63 19.15 12.86 -8.41
CA ASP A 63 18.70 12.89 -9.81
C ASP A 63 17.25 12.35 -9.92
N VAL A 64 16.88 11.39 -9.05
CA VAL A 64 15.50 10.86 -8.97
C VAL A 64 14.55 11.90 -8.40
N ILE A 65 14.98 12.60 -7.35
CA ILE A 65 14.20 13.64 -6.71
C ILE A 65 13.97 14.78 -7.70
N GLU A 66 14.99 15.16 -8.47
CA GLU A 66 14.88 16.15 -9.55
C GLU A 66 13.86 15.69 -10.60
N THR A 67 13.95 14.44 -11.07
CA THR A 67 12.95 13.86 -11.98
C THR A 67 11.52 13.95 -11.40
N PHE A 68 11.36 13.66 -10.11
CA PHE A 68 10.06 13.75 -9.45
C PHE A 68 9.54 15.19 -9.31
N LYS A 69 10.44 16.15 -9.07
CA LYS A 69 10.13 17.59 -9.03
C LYS A 69 9.68 18.08 -10.41
N ASP A 70 10.43 17.75 -11.45
CA ASP A 70 10.16 18.18 -12.82
C ASP A 70 8.82 17.65 -13.34
N LEU A 71 8.49 16.42 -12.99
CA LEU A 71 7.21 15.78 -13.36
C LEU A 71 6.04 16.18 -12.44
N GLY A 72 6.30 16.86 -11.32
CA GLY A 72 5.28 17.20 -10.33
C GLY A 72 4.62 15.97 -9.70
N VAL A 73 5.41 14.95 -9.36
CA VAL A 73 4.91 13.66 -8.88
C VAL A 73 4.28 13.78 -7.49
N ASP A 74 3.05 13.29 -7.35
CA ASP A 74 2.32 13.20 -6.07
C ASP A 74 2.35 11.79 -5.49
N PHE A 75 2.44 10.75 -6.33
CA PHE A 75 2.41 9.35 -5.93
C PHE A 75 3.44 8.51 -6.70
N ILE A 76 4.31 7.81 -5.97
CA ILE A 76 5.28 6.86 -6.52
C ILE A 76 4.77 5.44 -6.26
N PHE A 77 4.40 4.74 -7.33
CA PHE A 77 4.05 3.33 -7.30
C PHE A 77 5.29 2.44 -7.47
N GLN A 78 5.41 1.42 -6.61
CA GLN A 78 6.52 0.45 -6.64
C GLN A 78 7.91 1.10 -6.59
N GLY A 79 8.04 2.20 -5.83
CA GLY A 79 9.28 2.96 -5.63
C GLY A 79 10.47 2.10 -5.22
N TRP A 80 10.19 1.00 -4.53
CA TRP A 80 11.18 -0.02 -4.20
C TRP A 80 10.50 -1.38 -4.20
N MET A 81 11.00 -2.30 -5.04
CA MET A 81 10.40 -3.62 -5.23
C MET A 81 11.36 -4.74 -4.85
N THR A 82 10.92 -5.71 -4.05
CA THR A 82 11.73 -6.91 -3.77
C THR A 82 11.00 -8.18 -4.20
N GLN A 83 11.76 -9.12 -4.74
CA GLN A 83 11.28 -10.47 -5.11
C GLN A 83 11.81 -11.56 -4.16
N LYS A 84 12.79 -11.20 -3.32
CA LYS A 84 13.47 -12.08 -2.38
C LYS A 84 13.71 -11.31 -1.08
N PRO A 85 13.88 -11.99 0.06
CA PRO A 85 14.30 -11.34 1.28
C PRO A 85 15.52 -10.45 1.04
N CYS A 86 15.43 -9.19 1.47
CA CYS A 86 16.54 -8.25 1.44
C CYS A 86 17.22 -8.22 2.81
N PRO A 87 18.54 -8.05 2.87
CA PRO A 87 19.23 -7.84 4.13
C PRO A 87 18.88 -6.46 4.71
N ASP A 88 19.10 -6.27 6.02
CA ASP A 88 19.00 -4.94 6.60
C ASP A 88 20.15 -4.04 6.11
N ARG A 89 21.38 -4.58 6.10
CA ARG A 89 22.60 -3.93 5.61
C ARG A 89 23.32 -4.83 4.62
N CYS A 90 23.99 -4.25 3.62
CA CYS A 90 24.75 -5.08 2.67
C CYS A 90 25.92 -5.84 3.31
N SER A 91 26.43 -5.37 4.46
CA SER A 91 27.45 -6.06 5.27
C SER A 91 26.99 -7.36 5.88
N ASP A 92 25.68 -7.60 5.98
CA ASP A 92 25.10 -8.82 6.55
C ASP A 92 25.22 -10.01 5.57
N LEU A 93 25.70 -9.75 4.35
CA LEU A 93 25.88 -10.73 3.30
C LEU A 93 27.36 -11.11 3.12
N PRO A 94 27.66 -12.33 2.63
CA PRO A 94 29.00 -12.71 2.20
C PRO A 94 29.59 -11.71 1.19
N PRO A 95 30.93 -11.52 1.13
CA PRO A 95 31.56 -10.41 0.40
C PRO A 95 31.05 -10.18 -1.03
N ARG A 96 30.99 -11.25 -1.85
CA ARG A 96 30.50 -11.17 -3.23
C ARG A 96 29.03 -10.72 -3.34
N LYS A 97 28.20 -11.12 -2.37
CA LYS A 97 26.78 -10.72 -2.30
C LYS A 97 26.63 -9.31 -1.73
N ALA A 98 27.50 -8.91 -0.80
CA ALA A 98 27.55 -7.57 -0.24
C ALA A 98 27.86 -6.52 -1.31
N GLU A 99 28.85 -6.77 -2.17
CA GLU A 99 29.21 -5.88 -3.29
C GLU A 99 28.04 -5.70 -4.27
N LYS A 100 27.41 -6.82 -4.68
CA LYS A 100 26.21 -6.78 -5.51
C LYS A 100 25.05 -6.03 -4.84
N CYS A 101 24.88 -6.19 -3.53
CA CYS A 101 23.86 -5.47 -2.76
C CYS A 101 24.09 -3.95 -2.78
N LYS A 102 25.34 -3.50 -2.61
CA LYS A 102 25.73 -2.09 -2.67
C LYS A 102 25.47 -1.50 -4.06
N LEU A 103 25.93 -2.18 -5.11
CA LEU A 103 25.75 -1.74 -6.49
C LEU A 103 24.26 -1.56 -6.85
N LEU A 104 23.41 -2.49 -6.40
CA LEU A 104 21.97 -2.49 -6.69
C LEU A 104 21.15 -1.64 -5.69
N GLY A 105 21.76 -1.10 -4.63
CA GLY A 105 21.04 -0.43 -3.55
C GLY A 105 19.95 -1.30 -2.90
N ARG A 106 20.20 -2.60 -2.73
CA ARG A 106 19.19 -3.61 -2.32
C ARG A 106 19.32 -4.03 -0.86
N SER A 107 19.25 -3.06 0.06
CA SER A 107 19.09 -3.32 1.50
C SER A 107 18.03 -2.39 2.10
N TYR A 108 17.49 -2.73 3.27
CA TYR A 108 16.57 -1.83 3.97
C TYR A 108 17.25 -0.53 4.42
N GLU A 109 18.56 -0.55 4.70
CA GLU A 109 19.34 0.67 4.94
C GLU A 109 19.30 1.62 3.74
N HIS A 110 19.52 1.13 2.51
CA HIS A 110 19.39 1.96 1.30
C HIS A 110 17.97 2.51 1.13
N LEU A 111 16.95 1.68 1.39
CA LEU A 111 15.56 2.12 1.31
C LEU A 111 15.28 3.26 2.32
N ARG A 112 15.68 3.09 3.58
CA ARG A 112 15.50 4.09 4.64
C ARG A 112 16.19 5.40 4.27
N MET A 113 17.44 5.35 3.79
CA MET A 113 18.17 6.53 3.35
C MET A 113 17.49 7.23 2.18
N ALA A 114 17.04 6.49 1.17
CA ALA A 114 16.36 7.06 0.02
C ALA A 114 15.01 7.68 0.37
N ILE A 115 14.15 6.97 1.14
CA ILE A 115 12.88 7.52 1.60
C ILE A 115 13.09 8.76 2.45
N SER A 116 14.06 8.74 3.38
CA SER A 116 14.38 9.90 4.21
C SER A 116 14.75 11.11 3.36
N LYS A 117 15.55 10.92 2.31
CA LYS A 117 15.96 12.00 1.41
C LYS A 117 14.81 12.51 0.55
N ILE A 118 14.05 11.61 -0.05
CA ILE A 118 12.85 11.94 -0.84
C ILE A 118 11.85 12.72 0.02
N LYS A 119 11.53 12.25 1.22
CA LYS A 119 10.58 12.91 2.13
C LYS A 119 11.07 14.25 2.67
N LYS A 120 12.38 14.45 2.78
CA LYS A 120 12.96 15.74 3.15
C LYS A 120 12.70 16.79 2.06
N GLU A 121 12.87 16.42 0.80
CA GLU A 121 12.72 17.31 -0.36
C GLU A 121 11.26 17.43 -0.85
N LEU A 122 10.49 16.37 -0.69
CA LEU A 122 9.12 16.20 -1.18
C LEU A 122 8.25 15.61 -0.05
N PRO A 123 7.89 16.40 0.99
CA PRO A 123 7.24 15.87 2.19
C PRO A 123 5.88 15.21 1.92
N ASN A 124 5.14 15.79 0.97
CA ASN A 124 3.77 15.38 0.65
C ASN A 124 3.68 14.22 -0.34
N ILE A 125 4.79 13.84 -0.99
CA ILE A 125 4.78 12.75 -1.98
C ILE A 125 4.42 11.44 -1.29
N ILE A 126 3.51 10.67 -1.87
CA ILE A 126 3.19 9.34 -1.35
C ILE A 126 4.17 8.35 -1.97
N PHE A 127 4.88 7.61 -1.13
CA PHE A 127 5.81 6.58 -1.56
C PHE A 127 5.22 5.19 -1.29
N CYS A 128 4.94 4.44 -2.34
CA CYS A 128 4.47 3.06 -2.25
C CYS A 128 5.62 2.10 -2.61
N GLY A 129 6.09 1.34 -1.62
CA GLY A 129 6.92 0.17 -1.88
C GLY A 129 6.08 -0.98 -2.46
N GLY A 130 6.73 -1.98 -3.04
CA GLY A 130 6.06 -3.18 -3.54
C GLY A 130 6.79 -4.44 -3.13
N THR A 131 6.04 -5.44 -2.69
CA THR A 131 6.52 -6.82 -2.76
C THR A 131 5.91 -7.40 -4.03
N GLN A 132 6.70 -8.07 -4.86
CA GLN A 132 6.12 -8.70 -6.04
C GLN A 132 5.14 -9.80 -5.62
N ALA A 133 4.15 -10.10 -6.47
CA ALA A 133 3.23 -11.20 -6.23
C ALA A 133 4.03 -12.46 -5.85
N GLU A 134 3.65 -13.05 -4.71
CA GLU A 134 4.22 -14.30 -4.23
C GLU A 134 4.04 -15.32 -5.35
N PHE A 135 5.15 -15.77 -5.95
CA PHE A 135 5.10 -16.95 -6.81
C PHE A 135 4.84 -18.11 -5.88
N LEU A 136 3.57 -18.55 -5.82
CA LEU A 136 3.19 -19.86 -5.29
C LEU A 136 3.84 -20.90 -6.22
N TYR A 137 5.05 -21.33 -5.87
CA TYR A 137 5.71 -22.49 -6.48
C TYR A 137 5.15 -23.78 -5.87
#